data_AF-A0A942MK41-F1
#
_entry.id   AF-A0A942MK41-F1
#
_cell.length_a   1.000
_cell.length_b   1.000
_cell.length_c   1.000
_cell.angle_alpha   90.00
_cell.angle_beta   90.00
_cell.angle_gamma   90.00
#
_symmetry.space_group_name_H-M   'P 1'
#
loop_
_entity.id
_entity.type
_entity.pdbx_description
1 polymer ?
#
loop_
_entity_poly.entity_id
_entity_poly.type
_entity_poly.pdbx_seq_one_letter_code
_entity_poly.pdbx_strand_id
1 'polypeptide(L)'
;MTRKTIFWLTIAIMLLATSKVASAPAYLRVIPVSGTVIDLYWSAMEGESYDIWATTDGVNWSKIFTTGQGANSFFVTEGIQPYRNYYFLVAVAGTILSNPLTEANSVNSTEIGVGYPPNQHVHNYYLADTNLCANCHRTHRAQGASLLKFPTVEETCLTCHDGTQSKYNVLDGQVSRDGTWMNPLASSAGPFGSLMGKISSSRPVAAHTIGTP
;
A
#
# COMPACT_ATOMS: atom_id res chain seq x y z
N MET A 1 -84.46 -11.60 -6.44
CA MET A 1 -83.32 -10.70 -6.69
C MET A 1 -82.38 -10.78 -5.49
N THR A 2 -81.32 -11.58 -5.56
CA THR A 2 -80.32 -11.74 -4.50
C THR A 2 -78.97 -11.30 -5.06
N ARG A 3 -78.48 -10.15 -4.61
CA ARG A 3 -77.28 -9.49 -5.12
C ARG A 3 -76.05 -10.14 -4.45
N LYS A 4 -75.32 -10.99 -5.19
CA LYS A 4 -74.05 -11.56 -4.75
C LYS A 4 -72.96 -10.48 -4.82
N THR A 5 -72.46 -10.05 -3.67
CA THR A 5 -71.27 -9.20 -3.57
C THR A 5 -70.02 -10.07 -3.61
N ILE A 6 -69.19 -9.89 -4.65
CA ILE A 6 -67.88 -10.54 -4.80
C ILE A 6 -66.85 -9.59 -4.19
N PHE A 7 -66.25 -10.00 -3.08
CA PHE A 7 -65.10 -9.32 -2.48
C PHE A 7 -63.83 -9.77 -3.19
N TRP A 8 -63.14 -8.86 -3.86
CA TRP A 8 -61.82 -9.09 -4.44
C TRP A 8 -60.76 -8.89 -3.36
N LEU A 9 -60.08 -9.97 -2.96
CA LEU A 9 -58.95 -9.91 -2.04
C LEU A 9 -57.67 -9.67 -2.86
N THR A 10 -57.19 -8.43 -2.91
CA THR A 10 -55.87 -8.12 -3.46
C THR A 10 -54.79 -8.59 -2.49
N ILE A 11 -54.11 -9.68 -2.82
CA ILE A 11 -52.89 -10.11 -2.13
C ILE A 11 -51.76 -9.19 -2.59
N ALA A 12 -51.31 -8.28 -1.72
CA ALA A 12 -50.08 -7.53 -1.91
C ALA A 12 -48.90 -8.46 -1.61
N ILE A 13 -48.21 -8.92 -2.65
CA ILE A 13 -46.93 -9.63 -2.51
C ILE A 13 -45.90 -8.58 -2.08
N MET A 14 -45.59 -8.52 -0.79
CA MET A 14 -44.38 -7.83 -0.31
C MET A 14 -43.17 -8.60 -0.83
N LEU A 15 -42.54 -8.07 -1.87
CA LEU A 15 -41.20 -8.50 -2.27
C LEU A 15 -40.26 -8.13 -1.13
N LEU A 16 -39.82 -9.11 -0.34
CA LEU A 16 -38.66 -8.90 0.53
C LEU A 16 -37.44 -8.76 -0.38
N ALA A 17 -37.01 -7.52 -0.62
CA ALA A 17 -35.69 -7.26 -1.14
C ALA A 17 -34.70 -7.74 -0.08
N THR A 18 -34.06 -8.87 -0.31
CA THR A 18 -32.87 -9.26 0.44
C THR A 18 -31.84 -8.16 0.21
N SER A 19 -31.50 -7.39 1.24
CA SER A 19 -30.36 -6.48 1.19
C SER A 19 -29.12 -7.33 0.98
N LYS A 20 -28.67 -7.44 -0.28
CA LYS A 20 -27.34 -7.94 -0.60
C LYS A 20 -26.40 -7.03 0.19
N VAL A 21 -25.69 -7.58 1.18
CA VAL A 21 -24.60 -6.84 1.82
C VAL A 21 -23.66 -6.48 0.68
N ALA A 22 -23.57 -5.21 0.33
CA ALA A 22 -22.65 -4.74 -0.70
C ALA A 22 -21.24 -5.13 -0.23
N SER A 23 -20.61 -6.05 -0.95
CA SER A 23 -19.25 -6.47 -0.68
C SER A 23 -18.32 -5.38 -1.21
N ALA A 24 -17.65 -4.59 -0.37
CA ALA A 24 -16.74 -3.55 -0.83
C ALA A 24 -15.74 -4.03 -1.91
N PRO A 25 -15.22 -3.14 -2.78
CA PRO A 25 -14.01 -3.49 -3.52
C PRO A 25 -12.93 -3.90 -2.52
N ALA A 26 -12.14 -4.92 -2.87
CA ALA A 26 -11.20 -5.52 -1.93
C ALA A 26 -9.83 -5.77 -2.56
N TYR A 27 -8.84 -6.10 -1.72
CA TYR A 27 -7.50 -6.53 -2.13
C TYR A 27 -6.78 -5.53 -3.05
N LEU A 28 -6.82 -4.23 -2.69
CA LEU A 28 -6.07 -3.22 -3.40
C LEU A 28 -4.57 -3.55 -3.39
N ARG A 29 -4.00 -3.70 -4.57
CA ARG A 29 -2.55 -3.78 -4.79
C ARG A 29 -2.09 -2.50 -5.44
N VAL A 30 -1.07 -1.89 -4.84
CA VAL A 30 -0.40 -0.70 -5.36
C VAL A 30 0.97 -1.14 -5.85
N ILE A 31 1.17 -1.12 -7.16
CA ILE A 31 2.36 -1.69 -7.80
C ILE A 31 3.09 -0.57 -8.53
N PRO A 32 4.13 0.03 -7.93
CA PRO A 32 4.94 0.99 -8.66
C PRO A 32 5.66 0.29 -9.83
N VAL A 33 5.33 0.64 -11.07
CA VAL A 33 5.91 0.02 -12.27
C VAL A 33 7.24 0.70 -12.61
N SER A 34 7.37 1.99 -12.32
CA SER A 34 8.59 2.78 -12.50
C SER A 34 8.65 3.88 -11.44
N GLY A 35 9.64 4.77 -11.52
CA GLY A 35 9.69 5.96 -10.65
C GLY A 35 8.58 6.99 -10.92
N THR A 36 7.81 6.83 -12.00
CA THR A 36 6.79 7.79 -12.47
C THR A 36 5.45 7.14 -12.79
N VAL A 37 5.30 5.83 -12.56
CA VAL A 37 4.06 5.09 -12.87
C VAL A 37 3.74 4.15 -11.72
N ILE A 38 2.50 4.19 -11.26
CA ILE A 38 1.93 3.23 -10.31
C ILE A 38 0.73 2.55 -10.96
N ASP A 39 0.71 1.23 -10.98
CA ASP A 39 -0.45 0.44 -11.39
C ASP A 39 -1.25 0.02 -10.15
N LEU A 40 -2.55 0.29 -10.16
CA LEU A 40 -3.49 -0.09 -9.13
C LEU A 40 -4.31 -1.28 -9.63
N TYR A 41 -4.48 -2.31 -8.80
CA TYR A 41 -5.42 -3.40 -9.06
C TYR A 41 -6.27 -3.67 -7.83
N TRP A 42 -7.55 -3.96 -8.02
CA TRP A 42 -8.46 -4.37 -6.96
C TRP A 42 -9.44 -5.44 -7.44
N SER A 43 -10.11 -6.09 -6.50
CA SER A 43 -11.26 -6.95 -6.78
C SER A 43 -12.49 -6.07 -6.93
N ALA A 44 -12.99 -5.97 -8.15
CA ALA A 44 -14.18 -5.21 -8.48
C ALA A 44 -15.47 -5.96 -8.09
N MET A 45 -16.50 -5.17 -7.82
CA MET A 45 -17.90 -5.56 -7.77
C MET A 45 -18.53 -5.43 -9.14
N GLU A 46 -19.44 -6.34 -9.42
CA GLU A 46 -20.27 -6.32 -10.61
C GLU A 46 -21.13 -5.05 -10.67
N GLY A 47 -21.07 -4.34 -11.80
CA GLY A 47 -21.93 -3.18 -12.08
C GLY A 47 -21.49 -1.86 -11.44
N GLU A 48 -20.47 -1.86 -10.59
CA GLU A 48 -20.02 -0.66 -9.88
C GLU A 48 -18.91 0.09 -10.65
N SER A 49 -18.89 1.42 -10.50
CA SER A 49 -17.75 2.27 -10.83
C SER A 49 -17.00 2.68 -9.57
N TYR A 50 -15.77 3.19 -9.73
CA TYR A 50 -14.90 3.46 -8.59
C TYR A 50 -14.34 4.87 -8.60
N ASP A 51 -14.35 5.51 -7.44
CA ASP A 51 -13.57 6.69 -7.15
C ASP A 51 -12.19 6.28 -6.62
N ILE A 52 -11.14 6.82 -7.22
CA ILE A 52 -9.74 6.59 -6.82
C ILE A 52 -9.29 7.81 -6.03
N TRP A 53 -8.94 7.58 -4.78
CA TRP A 53 -8.42 8.58 -3.86
C TRP A 53 -6.93 8.41 -3.65
N ALA A 54 -6.21 9.53 -3.57
CA ALA A 54 -4.78 9.53 -3.32
C ALA A 54 -4.37 10.59 -2.30
N THR A 55 -3.25 10.34 -1.62
CA THR A 55 -2.53 11.31 -0.81
C THR A 55 -1.04 10.98 -0.76
N THR A 56 -0.22 11.98 -0.45
CA THR A 56 1.24 11.80 -0.23
C THR A 56 1.64 11.97 1.23
N ASP A 57 0.75 12.50 2.07
CA ASP A 57 1.03 12.77 3.49
C ASP A 57 0.14 11.95 4.44
N GLY A 58 -0.83 11.20 3.90
CA GLY A 58 -1.74 10.37 4.68
C GLY A 58 -2.91 11.14 5.31
N VAL A 59 -2.98 12.45 5.13
CA VAL A 59 -3.94 13.35 5.80
C VAL A 59 -4.81 14.09 4.78
N ASN A 60 -4.17 14.69 3.77
CA ASN A 60 -4.83 15.47 2.73
C ASN A 60 -5.12 14.59 1.53
N TRP A 61 -6.34 14.07 1.46
CA TRP A 61 -6.80 13.19 0.39
C TRP A 61 -7.50 13.97 -0.72
N SER A 62 -7.24 13.58 -1.96
CA SER A 62 -7.96 14.08 -3.12
C SER A 62 -8.46 12.91 -3.97
N LYS A 63 -9.64 13.09 -4.55
CA LYS A 63 -10.11 12.20 -5.61
C LYS A 63 -9.36 12.54 -6.89
N ILE A 64 -8.63 11.59 -7.43
CA ILE A 64 -7.81 11.77 -8.63
C ILE A 64 -8.51 11.26 -9.89
N PHE A 65 -9.48 10.34 -9.75
CA PHE A 65 -10.19 9.77 -10.90
C PHE A 65 -11.51 9.10 -10.49
N THR A 66 -12.42 8.97 -11.46
CA THR A 66 -13.60 8.10 -11.37
C THR A 66 -13.61 7.16 -12.58
N THR A 67 -13.62 5.85 -12.33
CA THR A 67 -13.57 4.82 -13.39
C THR A 67 -14.92 4.64 -14.07
N GLY A 68 -14.91 3.95 -15.21
CA GLY A 68 -16.10 3.29 -15.74
C GLY A 68 -16.53 2.09 -14.88
N GLN A 69 -17.72 1.57 -15.17
CA GLN A 69 -18.25 0.37 -14.50
C GLN A 69 -17.36 -0.87 -14.75
N GLY A 70 -17.20 -1.71 -13.74
CA GLY A 70 -16.47 -2.97 -13.81
C GLY A 70 -14.95 -2.84 -13.94
N ALA A 71 -14.41 -1.61 -13.92
CA ALA A 71 -12.96 -1.41 -13.90
C ALA A 71 -12.36 -2.04 -12.64
N ASN A 72 -11.23 -2.73 -12.82
CA ASN A 72 -10.49 -3.40 -11.76
C ASN A 72 -9.00 -3.02 -11.72
N SER A 73 -8.60 -2.07 -12.57
CA SER A 73 -7.26 -1.51 -12.58
C SER A 73 -7.20 -0.05 -13.03
N PHE A 74 -6.10 0.63 -12.70
CA PHE A 74 -5.84 2.00 -13.12
C PHE A 74 -4.35 2.35 -13.04
N PHE A 75 -3.80 2.92 -14.12
CA PHE A 75 -2.44 3.49 -14.13
C PHE A 75 -2.46 4.94 -13.66
N VAL A 76 -1.77 5.22 -12.56
CA VAL A 76 -1.48 6.58 -12.09
C VAL A 76 -0.15 7.02 -12.68
N THR A 77 -0.20 8.00 -13.59
CA THR A 77 0.99 8.52 -14.29
C THR A 77 1.26 10.00 -14.02
N GLU A 78 0.26 10.75 -13.54
CA GLU A 78 0.37 12.19 -13.27
C GLU A 78 0.84 12.43 -11.84
N GLY A 79 1.80 13.35 -11.67
CA GLY A 79 2.28 13.77 -10.35
C GLY A 79 3.07 12.72 -9.56
N ILE A 80 3.37 11.56 -10.17
CA ILE A 80 4.19 10.52 -9.55
C ILE A 80 5.68 10.91 -9.63
N GLN A 81 6.31 10.97 -8.46
CA GLN A 81 7.72 11.26 -8.28
C GLN A 81 8.42 10.04 -7.67
N PRO A 82 9.68 9.77 -8.07
CA PRO A 82 10.46 8.75 -7.42
C PRO A 82 10.72 9.15 -5.96
N TYR A 83 10.83 8.14 -5.12
CA TYR A 83 11.17 8.25 -3.72
C TYR A 83 10.17 9.00 -2.84
N ARG A 84 8.90 9.09 -3.27
CA ARG A 84 7.78 9.67 -2.52
C ARG A 84 6.77 8.58 -2.15
N ASN A 85 6.24 8.64 -0.92
CA ASN A 85 5.15 7.74 -0.51
C ASN A 85 3.83 8.22 -1.14
N TYR A 86 3.08 7.27 -1.67
CA TYR A 86 1.71 7.48 -2.13
C TYR A 86 0.80 6.49 -1.41
N TYR A 87 -0.34 6.98 -0.98
CA TYR A 87 -1.38 6.17 -0.37
C TYR A 87 -2.60 6.26 -1.26
N PHE A 88 -3.23 5.11 -1.51
CA PHE A 88 -4.39 5.00 -2.36
C PHE A 88 -5.52 4.28 -1.65
N LEU A 89 -6.73 4.69 -1.98
CA LEU A 89 -7.95 4.00 -1.57
C LEU A 89 -8.91 4.01 -2.76
N VAL A 90 -9.53 2.85 -3.01
CA VAL A 90 -10.53 2.70 -4.07
C VAL A 90 -11.88 2.49 -3.40
N ALA A 91 -12.84 3.35 -3.71
CA ALA A 91 -14.18 3.29 -3.17
C ALA A 91 -15.21 3.21 -4.27
N VAL A 92 -16.39 2.67 -3.99
CA VAL A 92 -17.54 2.76 -4.90
C VAL A 92 -17.81 4.23 -5.18
N ALA A 93 -17.97 4.58 -6.46
CA ALA A 93 -18.11 5.96 -6.88
C ALA A 93 -19.26 6.66 -6.14
N GLY A 94 -18.99 7.85 -5.62
CA GLY A 94 -19.97 8.66 -4.90
C GLY A 94 -20.31 8.22 -3.47
N THR A 95 -19.69 7.14 -2.95
CA THR A 95 -19.90 6.73 -1.55
C THR A 95 -19.01 7.46 -0.55
N ILE A 96 -17.90 8.05 -1.03
CA ILE A 96 -17.05 8.97 -0.29
C ILE A 96 -17.20 10.33 -0.96
N LEU A 97 -17.66 11.32 -0.21
CA LEU A 97 -17.94 12.67 -0.69
C LEU A 97 -16.77 13.61 -0.46
N SER A 98 -16.07 13.48 0.66
CA SER A 98 -15.04 14.45 1.04
C SER A 98 -13.72 13.83 1.47
N ASN A 99 -13.73 12.91 2.44
CA ASN A 99 -12.50 12.39 3.03
C ASN A 99 -12.58 10.89 3.31
N PRO A 100 -11.69 10.08 2.69
CA PRO A 100 -11.60 8.65 2.96
C PRO A 100 -11.37 8.30 4.43
N LEU A 101 -10.61 9.09 5.20
CA LEU A 101 -10.33 8.75 6.60
C LEU A 101 -11.58 8.74 7.51
N THR A 102 -12.64 9.44 7.12
CA THR A 102 -13.87 9.56 7.91
C THR A 102 -15.04 8.80 7.32
N GLU A 103 -15.02 8.52 6.02
CA GLU A 103 -16.18 7.98 5.28
C GLU A 103 -15.93 6.55 4.74
N ALA A 104 -14.67 6.16 4.57
CA ALA A 104 -14.32 4.81 4.15
C ALA A 104 -14.66 3.78 5.24
N ASN A 105 -15.13 2.62 4.82
CA ASN A 105 -15.45 1.50 5.69
C ASN A 105 -15.44 0.18 4.90
N SER A 106 -15.67 -0.92 5.60
CA SER A 106 -15.60 -2.27 5.02
C SER A 106 -16.70 -2.62 4.02
N VAL A 107 -17.67 -1.73 3.76
CA VAL A 107 -18.74 -1.97 2.77
C VAL A 107 -18.61 -1.10 1.52
N ASN A 108 -17.86 0.01 1.57
CA ASN A 108 -17.78 0.95 0.44
C ASN A 108 -16.39 1.08 -0.18
N SER A 109 -15.33 0.59 0.48
CA SER A 109 -13.96 0.82 0.03
C SER A 109 -12.99 -0.30 0.34
N THR A 110 -11.88 -0.30 -0.38
CA THR A 110 -10.69 -1.11 -0.06
C THR A 110 -10.03 -0.63 1.23
N GLU A 111 -9.14 -1.45 1.79
CA GLU A 111 -8.10 -0.93 2.69
C GLU A 111 -7.18 0.06 1.96
N ILE A 112 -6.46 0.88 2.73
CA ILE A 112 -5.47 1.81 2.17
C ILE A 112 -4.27 1.02 1.65
N GLY A 113 -4.02 1.13 0.35
CA GLY A 113 -2.82 0.63 -0.29
C GLY A 113 -1.70 1.65 -0.25
N VAL A 114 -0.45 1.18 -0.16
CA VAL A 114 0.73 2.05 -0.11
C VAL A 114 1.66 1.74 -1.28
N GLY A 115 2.06 2.77 -2.02
CA GLY A 115 3.01 2.71 -3.11
C GLY A 115 4.24 3.57 -2.81
N TYR A 116 5.41 3.04 -3.13
CA TYR A 116 6.67 3.78 -3.08
C TYR A 116 7.44 3.58 -4.40
N PRO A 117 7.32 4.52 -5.35
CA PRO A 117 8.00 4.44 -6.63
C PRO A 117 9.51 4.74 -6.54
N PRO A 118 10.36 4.07 -7.34
CA PRO A 118 10.09 2.85 -8.08
C PRO A 118 9.91 1.67 -7.13
N ASN A 119 9.30 0.56 -7.56
CA ASN A 119 9.09 -0.60 -6.69
C ASN A 119 10.44 -1.15 -6.19
N GLN A 120 10.73 -0.92 -4.92
CA GLN A 120 11.99 -1.32 -4.27
C GLN A 120 11.86 -2.62 -3.47
N HIS A 121 10.95 -3.54 -3.85
CA HIS A 121 10.79 -4.80 -3.14
C HIS A 121 11.95 -5.76 -3.39
N VAL A 122 13.09 -5.46 -2.76
CA VAL A 122 14.31 -6.28 -2.73
C VAL A 122 14.20 -7.49 -1.79
N HIS A 123 13.08 -7.62 -1.08
CA HIS A 123 12.77 -8.77 -0.22
C HIS A 123 11.67 -9.67 -0.81
N ASN A 124 11.28 -9.43 -2.07
CA ASN A 124 10.22 -10.21 -2.72
C ASN A 124 10.82 -11.27 -3.65
N TYR A 125 9.98 -12.18 -4.14
CA TYR A 125 10.34 -13.17 -5.13
C TYR A 125 10.57 -12.50 -6.48
N TYR A 126 11.79 -12.62 -7.02
CA TYR A 126 12.18 -12.03 -8.30
C TYR A 126 11.73 -12.89 -9.49
N LEU A 127 10.42 -13.04 -9.69
CA LEU A 127 9.87 -13.88 -10.78
C LEU A 127 9.99 -13.23 -12.17
N ALA A 128 9.95 -11.90 -12.24
CA ALA A 128 10.00 -11.15 -13.49
C ALA A 128 11.41 -10.65 -13.87
N ASP A 129 12.30 -10.48 -12.89
CA ASP A 129 13.67 -10.02 -13.11
C ASP A 129 14.65 -10.76 -12.20
N THR A 130 15.00 -11.97 -12.61
CA THR A 130 15.90 -12.86 -11.86
C THR A 130 17.32 -12.30 -11.72
N ASN A 131 17.68 -11.25 -12.47
CA ASN A 131 18.98 -10.60 -12.31
C ASN A 131 19.07 -9.84 -10.98
N LEU A 132 17.94 -9.44 -10.39
CA LEU A 132 17.90 -8.77 -9.08
C LEU A 132 18.41 -9.67 -7.94
N CYS A 133 18.34 -11.00 -8.09
CA CYS A 133 18.99 -11.94 -7.17
C CYS A 133 20.48 -11.62 -6.99
N ALA A 134 21.15 -11.11 -8.04
CA ALA A 134 22.58 -10.80 -8.03
C ALA A 134 22.96 -9.57 -7.21
N ASN A 135 21.97 -8.78 -6.76
CA ASN A 135 22.19 -7.68 -5.82
C ASN A 135 22.67 -8.20 -4.47
N CYS A 136 22.18 -9.38 -4.06
CA CYS A 136 22.53 -10.00 -2.79
C CYS A 136 23.37 -11.28 -2.96
N HIS A 137 23.14 -12.09 -3.99
CA HIS A 137 23.80 -13.38 -4.17
C HIS A 137 24.81 -13.42 -5.33
N ARG A 138 25.91 -14.17 -5.17
CA ARG A 138 26.90 -14.44 -6.24
C ARG A 138 27.42 -15.86 -6.16
N THR A 139 27.35 -16.62 -7.25
CA THR A 139 27.65 -18.07 -7.23
C THR A 139 29.15 -18.40 -7.08
N HIS A 140 30.03 -17.71 -7.79
CA HIS A 140 31.48 -18.00 -7.78
C HIS A 140 32.35 -16.98 -7.04
N ARG A 141 31.77 -15.84 -6.64
CA ARG A 141 32.50 -14.71 -6.03
C ARG A 141 31.78 -14.13 -4.82
N ALA A 142 30.94 -14.92 -4.17
CA ALA A 142 30.38 -14.55 -2.87
C ALA A 142 31.49 -14.43 -1.83
N GLN A 143 31.34 -13.46 -0.93
CA GLN A 143 32.25 -13.24 0.19
C GLN A 143 31.68 -13.83 1.47
N GLY A 144 30.35 -13.82 1.62
CA GLY A 144 29.65 -14.32 2.80
C GLY A 144 29.07 -15.72 2.61
N ALA A 145 28.56 -16.28 3.70
CA ALA A 145 27.83 -17.54 3.70
C ALA A 145 26.58 -17.46 2.78
N SER A 146 26.08 -18.62 2.34
CA SER A 146 24.87 -18.73 1.51
C SER A 146 24.92 -17.88 0.22
N LEU A 147 26.10 -17.82 -0.39
CA LEU A 147 26.38 -17.06 -1.61
C LEU A 147 26.18 -15.55 -1.46
N LEU A 148 26.24 -14.97 -0.26
CA LEU A 148 26.11 -13.53 -0.09
C LEU A 148 27.28 -12.77 -0.74
N LYS A 149 26.95 -11.71 -1.47
CA LYS A 149 27.92 -10.85 -2.17
C LYS A 149 28.87 -10.16 -1.20
N PHE A 150 28.41 -9.84 0.00
CA PHE A 150 29.19 -9.19 1.07
C PHE A 150 29.49 -10.18 2.20
N PRO A 151 30.58 -9.95 2.97
CA PRO A 151 31.00 -10.84 4.04
C PRO A 151 29.91 -11.17 5.08
N THR A 152 29.06 -10.20 5.43
CA THR A 152 27.99 -10.40 6.43
C THR A 152 26.59 -10.07 5.89
N VAL A 153 25.56 -10.61 6.57
CA VAL A 153 24.16 -10.22 6.33
C VAL A 153 23.98 -8.73 6.58
N GLU A 154 24.56 -8.21 7.65
CA GLU A 154 24.48 -6.79 8.01
C GLU A 154 25.05 -5.90 6.89
N GLU A 155 26.25 -6.17 6.40
CA GLU A 155 26.84 -5.42 5.28
C GLU A 155 25.97 -5.52 4.01
N THR A 156 25.36 -6.68 3.76
CA THR A 156 24.45 -6.84 2.61
C THR A 156 23.21 -5.96 2.75
N CYS A 157 22.63 -5.85 3.94
CA CYS A 157 21.48 -4.98 4.18
C CYS A 157 21.88 -3.50 4.11
N LEU A 158 23.04 -3.15 4.65
CA LEU A 158 23.53 -1.78 4.74
C LEU A 158 23.96 -1.21 3.38
N THR A 159 24.20 -2.03 2.35
CA THR A 159 24.46 -1.50 1.00
C THR A 159 23.30 -0.70 0.43
N CYS A 160 22.11 -0.85 1.01
CA CYS A 160 20.97 -0.01 0.67
C CYS A 160 20.38 0.77 1.85
N HIS A 161 20.48 0.24 3.05
CA HIS A 161 19.84 0.80 4.24
C HIS A 161 20.77 1.71 5.06
N ASP A 162 21.92 2.12 4.54
CA ASP A 162 22.80 3.13 5.14
C ASP A 162 22.34 4.58 4.88
N GLY A 163 21.23 4.76 4.16
CA GLY A 163 20.71 6.07 3.76
C GLY A 163 21.17 6.56 2.39
N THR A 164 21.96 5.78 1.64
CA THR A 164 22.43 6.19 0.31
C THR A 164 21.55 5.67 -0.83
N GLN A 165 20.99 4.48 -0.70
CA GLN A 165 20.27 3.82 -1.81
C GLN A 165 18.76 3.65 -1.58
N SER A 166 18.34 3.47 -0.33
CA SER A 166 16.94 3.34 0.07
C SER A 166 16.47 4.54 0.89
N LYS A 167 15.15 4.66 1.08
CA LYS A 167 14.60 5.67 1.99
C LYS A 167 14.94 5.45 3.46
N TYR A 168 15.40 4.26 3.82
CA TYR A 168 15.72 3.94 5.20
C TYR A 168 17.21 4.12 5.40
N ASN A 169 17.56 4.93 6.40
CA ASN A 169 18.86 4.93 7.00
C ASN A 169 18.70 4.24 8.35
N VAL A 170 18.95 2.93 8.37
CA VAL A 170 18.86 2.15 9.60
C VAL A 170 20.03 2.44 10.52
N LEU A 171 21.13 3.05 10.07
CA LEU A 171 22.24 3.44 10.94
C LEU A 171 21.91 4.65 11.80
N ASP A 172 21.18 5.62 11.24
CA ASP A 172 20.76 6.84 11.95
C ASP A 172 19.31 6.78 12.46
N GLY A 173 18.59 5.70 12.14
CA GLY A 173 17.19 5.53 12.50
C GLY A 173 16.28 6.55 11.86
N GLN A 174 16.49 6.77 10.57
CA GLN A 174 15.80 7.79 9.81
C GLN A 174 15.11 7.21 8.58
N VAL A 175 14.02 7.85 8.19
CA VAL A 175 13.34 7.63 6.92
C VAL A 175 13.36 8.94 6.14
N SER A 176 13.93 8.91 4.93
CA SER A 176 13.96 10.07 4.04
C SER A 176 12.54 10.47 3.66
N ARG A 177 12.34 11.78 3.51
CA ARG A 177 11.09 12.36 3.05
C ARG A 177 11.32 12.89 1.64
N ASP A 178 10.51 12.41 0.70
CA ASP A 178 10.53 12.85 -0.70
C ASP A 178 11.91 12.69 -1.37
N GLY A 179 12.64 11.62 -1.03
CA GLY A 179 13.98 11.37 -1.55
C GLY A 179 15.08 12.28 -0.98
N THR A 180 14.77 13.11 0.03
CA THR A 180 15.73 14.02 0.68
C THR A 180 15.94 13.68 2.15
N TRP A 181 17.14 13.99 2.65
CA TRP A 181 17.49 13.91 4.08
C TRP A 181 17.29 15.26 4.80
N MET A 182 16.51 16.18 4.23
CA MET A 182 16.12 17.43 4.88
C MET A 182 14.91 17.17 5.78
N ASN A 183 15.06 17.33 7.10
CA ASN A 183 14.05 16.99 8.11
C ASN A 183 13.51 15.54 7.99
N PRO A 184 14.38 14.53 8.12
CA PRO A 184 13.97 13.13 8.00
C PRO A 184 13.05 12.73 9.14
N LEU A 185 12.19 11.75 8.89
CA LEU A 185 11.32 11.18 9.92
C LEU A 185 12.11 10.16 10.75
N ALA A 186 11.79 10.04 12.04
CA ALA A 186 12.33 8.95 12.85
C ALA A 186 11.80 7.61 12.33
N SER A 187 12.70 6.66 12.09
CA SER A 187 12.37 5.26 11.81
C SER A 187 12.02 4.55 13.11
N SER A 188 10.94 3.76 13.09
CA SER A 188 10.58 2.91 14.22
C SER A 188 11.64 1.84 14.50
N ALA A 189 12.45 1.45 13.50
CA ALA A 189 13.48 0.41 13.63
C ALA A 189 14.75 0.84 14.39
N GLY A 190 14.80 2.09 14.89
CA GLY A 190 15.97 2.66 15.58
C GLY A 190 17.10 3.01 14.63
N PRO A 191 18.20 3.62 15.12
CA PRO A 191 19.53 3.41 14.59
C PRO A 191 20.04 2.02 15.00
N PHE A 192 20.69 1.34 14.06
CA PHE A 192 21.31 0.02 14.17
C PHE A 192 22.83 0.23 14.20
N GLY A 193 23.51 -0.38 15.16
CA GLY A 193 24.97 -0.22 15.36
C GLY A 193 25.40 1.11 16.00
N SER A 194 26.55 1.10 16.70
CA SER A 194 27.30 2.12 17.51
C SER A 194 26.58 3.24 18.29
N LEU A 195 25.27 3.41 18.15
CA LEU A 195 24.41 4.41 18.80
C LEU A 195 23.45 3.75 19.80
N MET A 196 23.84 2.63 20.43
CA MET A 196 23.26 2.28 21.73
C MET A 196 23.59 3.41 22.72
N GLY A 197 22.72 4.43 22.78
CA GLY A 197 22.81 5.54 23.74
C GLY A 197 23.19 6.92 23.19
N LYS A 198 23.18 7.17 21.87
CA LYS A 198 23.56 8.50 21.31
C LYS A 198 22.52 9.18 20.42
N ILE A 199 21.31 8.64 20.31
CA ILE A 199 20.18 9.34 19.67
C ILE A 199 19.21 9.88 20.70
N SER A 200 18.98 11.19 20.66
CA SER A 200 17.87 11.87 21.32
C SER A 200 16.58 11.72 20.50
N SER A 201 16.17 10.48 20.21
CA SER A 201 14.84 10.20 19.65
C SER A 201 13.85 10.18 20.81
N SER A 202 12.88 11.10 20.81
CA SER A 202 11.78 11.15 21.79
C SER A 202 10.73 10.05 21.58
N ARG A 203 10.98 9.08 20.70
CA ARG A 203 10.05 7.99 20.38
C ARG A 203 10.74 6.65 20.64
N PRO A 204 10.02 5.68 21.23
CA PRO A 204 10.58 4.42 21.68
C PRO A 204 11.31 3.72 20.53
N VAL A 205 12.60 3.47 20.74
CA VAL A 205 13.43 2.63 19.87
C VAL A 205 12.83 1.22 19.84
N ALA A 206 12.50 0.71 18.65
CA ALA A 206 12.16 -0.71 18.54
C ALA A 206 13.41 -1.54 18.82
N ALA A 207 13.41 -2.19 19.97
CA ALA A 207 14.29 -3.32 20.22
C ALA A 207 13.97 -4.40 19.18
N HIS A 208 14.83 -4.57 18.18
CA HIS A 208 14.88 -5.81 17.43
C HIS A 208 15.59 -6.81 18.33
N THR A 209 14.82 -7.62 19.05
CA THR A 209 15.33 -8.85 19.66
C THR A 209 15.73 -9.77 18.51
N ILE A 210 16.98 -9.65 18.05
CA ILE A 210 17.63 -10.70 17.28
C ILE A 210 17.71 -11.87 18.26
N GLY A 211 16.89 -12.89 18.02
CA GLY A 211 16.96 -14.15 18.76
C GLY A 211 18.41 -14.60 18.80
N THR A 212 18.95 -14.73 20.02
CA THR A 212 20.23 -15.38 20.26
C THR A 212 20.18 -16.83 19.77
N PRO A 213 21.31 -17.41 19.36
CA PRO A 213 21.40 -18.69 18.67
C PRO A 213 20.80 -19.87 19.44
#